data_AF-A0A929E076-F1
#
_entry.id   AF-A0A929E076-F1
#
_cell.length_a   1.000
_cell.length_b   1.000
_cell.length_c   1.000
_cell.angle_alpha   90.00
_cell.angle_beta   90.00
_cell.angle_gamma   90.00
#
_symmetry.space_group_name_H-M   'P 1'
#
loop_
_entity.id
_entity.type
_entity.pdbx_description
1 polymer ?
#
loop_
_entity_poly.entity_id
_entity_poly.type
_entity_poly.pdbx_seq_one_letter_code
_entity_poly.pdbx_strand_id
1 'polypeptide(L)'
;MYRILLLVLLGILHMNSYSQDWPDWRGPNRDAVWEASGIVELFDSDVIDILWSTPIGPGYSGPTVSKGRVYVTDRLERPVQAERVLCFDEQ
;
A
#
# COMPACT_ATOMS: atom_id res chain seq x y z
N MET A 1 3.23 34.39 22.24
CA MET A 1 2.29 33.28 22.49
C MET A 1 1.68 32.71 21.21
N TYR A 2 1.06 33.50 20.32
CA TYR A 2 0.44 32.97 19.09
C TYR A 2 1.38 32.23 18.12
N ARG A 3 2.65 32.64 17.97
CA ARG A 3 3.64 31.93 17.11
C ARG A 3 3.93 30.51 17.58
N ILE A 4 4.00 30.29 18.89
CA ILE A 4 4.22 28.95 19.46
C ILE A 4 2.98 28.08 19.23
N LEU A 5 1.79 28.66 19.44
CA LEU A 5 0.51 27.98 19.19
C LEU A 5 0.37 27.55 17.72
N LEU A 6 0.75 28.44 16.78
CA LEU A 6 0.72 28.18 15.34
C LEU A 6 1.69 27.07 14.91
N LEU A 7 2.90 27.06 15.47
CA LEU A 7 3.90 26.01 15.20
C LEU A 7 3.46 24.63 15.72
N VAL A 8 2.81 24.59 16.89
CA VAL A 8 2.23 23.37 17.45
C VAL A 8 1.06 22.88 16.57
N LEU A 9 0.18 23.77 16.10
CA LEU A 9 -0.92 23.42 15.21
C LEU A 9 -0.43 22.85 13.85
N LEU A 10 0.61 23.45 13.27
CA LEU A 10 1.26 22.99 12.04
C LEU A 10 1.94 21.62 12.20
N GLY A 11 2.49 21.32 13.38
CA GLY A 11 3.11 20.02 13.68
C GLY A 11 2.10 18.87 13.78
N ILE A 12 0.89 19.14 14.28
CA ILE A 12 -0.17 18.12 14.43
C ILE A 12 -0.78 17.74 13.07
N LEU A 13 -0.81 18.66 12.11
CA LEU A 13 -1.29 18.42 10.74
C LEU A 13 -0.38 17.48 9.91
N HIS A 14 0.84 17.18 10.38
CA HIS A 14 1.80 16.30 9.69
C HIS A 14 1.84 14.88 10.26
N MET A 15 0.85 14.48 11.07
CA MET A 15 0.68 13.07 11.43
C MET A 15 0.18 12.31 10.19
N ASN A 16 1.11 11.88 9.35
CA ASN A 16 0.85 10.83 8.38
C ASN A 16 0.45 9.59 9.18
N SER A 17 -0.79 9.14 9.02
CA SER A 17 -1.18 7.79 9.45
C SER A 17 -0.35 6.81 8.64
N TYR A 18 0.74 6.33 9.21
CA TYR A 18 1.50 5.23 8.63
C TYR A 18 0.66 3.97 8.80
N SER A 19 0.01 3.55 7.73
CA SER A 19 -0.48 2.17 7.60
C SER A 19 0.70 1.21 7.77
N GLN A 20 0.45 0.00 8.28
CA GLN A 20 1.51 -1.00 8.44
C GLN A 20 2.03 -1.44 7.06
N ASP A 21 3.31 -1.20 6.81
CA ASP A 21 4.02 -1.73 5.64
C ASP A 21 3.99 -3.27 5.63
N TRP A 22 4.00 -3.86 4.44
CA TRP A 22 4.09 -5.31 4.22
C TRP A 22 5.27 -5.67 3.30
N PRO A 23 6.53 -5.41 3.71
CA PRO A 23 7.70 -5.39 2.81
C PRO A 23 8.26 -6.77 2.46
N ASP A 24 7.94 -7.80 3.25
CA ASP A 24 8.56 -9.13 3.19
C ASP A 24 7.51 -10.23 2.90
N TRP A 25 7.97 -11.40 2.44
CA TRP A 25 7.12 -12.59 2.34
C TRP A 25 6.51 -12.89 3.71
N ARG A 26 5.17 -12.87 3.77
CA ARG A 26 4.39 -13.03 5.01
C ARG A 26 4.54 -11.87 6.02
N GLY A 27 4.83 -10.67 5.53
CA GLY A 27 4.79 -9.44 6.33
C GLY A 27 6.10 -9.16 7.08
N PRO A 28 6.14 -8.07 7.87
CA PRO A 28 7.36 -7.58 8.51
C PRO A 28 8.03 -8.59 9.44
N ASN A 29 7.23 -9.48 10.06
CA ASN A 29 7.71 -10.53 10.96
C ASN A 29 7.79 -11.91 10.29
N ARG A 30 7.43 -12.02 9.00
CA ARG A 30 7.41 -13.26 8.20
C ARG A 30 6.50 -14.38 8.74
N ASP A 31 5.57 -14.03 9.61
CA ASP A 31 4.65 -14.94 10.29
C ASP A 31 3.25 -14.96 9.66
N ALA A 32 2.98 -14.10 8.68
CA ALA A 32 1.69 -13.88 8.02
C ALA A 32 0.62 -13.29 8.95
N VAL A 33 1.04 -12.57 9.98
CA VAL A 33 0.15 -11.85 10.89
C VAL A 33 0.04 -10.41 10.42
N TRP A 34 -1.20 -9.95 10.27
CA TRP A 34 -1.53 -8.55 10.01
C TRP A 34 -2.00 -7.88 11.30
N GLU A 35 -1.31 -6.83 11.73
CA GLU A 35 -1.56 -6.14 13.00
C GLU A 35 -2.27 -4.79 12.78
N ALA A 36 -3.29 -4.78 11.91
CA ALA A 36 -4.13 -3.60 11.74
C ALA A 36 -5.32 -3.58 12.70
N SER A 37 -5.75 -2.37 13.05
CA SER A 37 -6.97 -2.12 13.83
C SER A 37 -7.95 -1.30 12.98
N GLY A 38 -9.23 -1.28 13.36
CA GLY A 38 -10.27 -0.55 12.61
C GLY A 38 -10.66 -1.19 11.29
N ILE A 39 -10.36 -2.48 11.10
CA ILE A 39 -10.83 -3.24 9.94
C ILE A 39 -12.34 -3.45 10.10
N VAL A 40 -13.09 -3.19 9.03
CA VAL A 40 -14.52 -3.47 8.99
C VAL A 40 -14.76 -4.98 8.92
N GLU A 41 -15.64 -5.50 9.77
CA GLU A 41 -16.06 -6.92 9.71
C GLU A 41 -17.12 -7.15 8.63
N LEU A 42 -17.88 -6.11 8.31
CA LEU A 42 -18.97 -6.09 7.34
C LEU A 42 -18.84 -4.83 6.50
N PHE A 43 -19.02 -4.98 5.19
CA PHE A 43 -19.17 -3.82 4.32
C PHE A 43 -20.59 -3.27 4.47
N ASP A 44 -20.72 -1.95 4.43
CA ASP A 44 -22.02 -1.27 4.49
C ASP A 44 -22.86 -1.47 3.20
N SER A 45 -22.25 -2.04 2.16
CA SER A 45 -22.82 -2.26 0.82
C SER A 45 -22.32 -3.59 0.27
N ASP A 46 -23.14 -4.23 -0.57
CA ASP A 46 -22.75 -5.42 -1.34
C ASP A 46 -21.70 -5.11 -2.42
N VAL A 47 -21.49 -3.83 -2.72
CA VAL A 47 -20.52 -3.33 -3.69
C VAL A 47 -19.43 -2.55 -2.97
N ILE A 48 -18.18 -2.94 -3.21
CA ILE A 48 -16.99 -2.23 -2.75
C ILE A 48 -16.49 -1.37 -3.91
N ASP A 49 -16.41 -0.06 -3.68
CA ASP A 49 -15.88 0.87 -4.67
C ASP A 49 -14.38 0.62 -4.89
N ILE A 50 -13.98 0.47 -6.15
CA ILE A 50 -12.57 0.32 -6.52
C ILE A 50 -11.91 1.69 -6.44
N LEU A 51 -10.93 1.84 -5.54
CA LEU A 51 -10.16 3.10 -5.41
C LEU A 51 -9.32 3.37 -6.65
N TRP A 52 -8.59 2.37 -7.14
CA TRP A 52 -7.82 2.45 -8.38
C TRP A 52 -7.53 1.06 -8.95
N SER A 53 -7.17 1.02 -10.23
CA SER A 53 -6.67 -0.18 -10.90
C SER A 53 -5.69 0.18 -12.01
N THR A 54 -4.78 -0.74 -12.34
CA THR A 54 -3.78 -0.56 -13.39
C THR A 54 -3.54 -1.87 -14.13
N PRO A 55 -3.36 -1.87 -15.46
CA PRO A 55 -3.06 -3.08 -16.20
C PRO A 55 -1.64 -3.57 -15.91
N ILE A 56 -1.52 -4.87 -15.60
CA ILE A 56 -0.24 -5.58 -15.47
C ILE A 56 -0.24 -6.84 -16.34
N GLY A 57 0.94 -7.37 -16.63
CA GLY A 57 1.10 -8.66 -17.29
C GLY A 57 0.84 -9.84 -16.36
N PRO A 58 0.90 -11.09 -16.88
CA PRO A 58 0.82 -12.29 -16.06
C PRO A 58 1.95 -12.35 -15.02
N GLY A 59 1.63 -12.79 -13.79
CA GLY A 59 2.59 -12.95 -12.70
C GLY A 59 2.07 -13.88 -11.61
N TYR A 60 2.97 -14.42 -10.78
CA TYR A 60 2.63 -15.33 -9.67
C TYR A 60 2.86 -14.71 -8.28
N SER A 61 3.52 -13.54 -8.20
CA SER A 61 3.77 -12.89 -6.92
C SER A 61 2.51 -12.20 -6.40
N GLY A 62 2.27 -12.27 -5.09
CA GLY A 62 1.42 -11.28 -4.43
C GLY A 62 2.10 -9.91 -4.37
N PRO A 63 1.35 -8.81 -4.29
CA PRO A 63 1.92 -7.48 -4.12
C PRO A 63 2.53 -7.31 -2.71
N THR A 64 3.55 -6.46 -2.61
CA THR A 64 4.12 -5.98 -1.35
C THR A 64 3.99 -4.46 -1.30
N VAL A 65 3.75 -3.90 -0.12
CA VAL A 65 3.58 -2.46 0.07
C VAL A 65 4.64 -1.97 1.03
N SER A 66 5.39 -0.94 0.63
CA SER A 66 6.29 -0.26 1.56
C SER A 66 6.45 1.21 1.19
N LYS A 67 6.38 2.08 2.21
CA LYS A 67 6.64 3.53 2.07
C LYS A 67 5.77 4.19 0.99
N GLY A 68 4.47 3.93 1.00
CA GLY A 68 3.52 4.54 0.08
C GLY A 68 3.55 3.96 -1.33
N ARG A 69 4.14 2.77 -1.52
CA ARG A 69 4.36 2.19 -2.84
C ARG A 69 3.98 0.72 -2.87
N VAL A 70 3.30 0.33 -3.94
CA VAL A 70 2.98 -1.07 -4.25
C VAL A 70 4.01 -1.62 -5.21
N TYR A 71 4.60 -2.77 -4.88
CA TYR A 71 5.52 -3.51 -5.74
C TYR A 71 4.92 -4.87 -6.10
N VAL A 72 5.01 -5.24 -7.37
CA VAL A 72 4.51 -6.52 -7.88
C VAL A 72 5.35 -6.95 -9.07
N THR A 73 5.54 -8.26 -9.27
CA THR A 73 6.20 -8.76 -10.46
C THR A 73 5.20 -9.20 -11.51
N ASP A 74 5.53 -8.92 -12.76
CA ASP A 74 4.86 -9.48 -13.91
C ASP A 74 5.88 -9.91 -14.98
N ARG A 75 5.37 -10.56 -16.02
CA ARG A 75 6.13 -10.99 -17.18
C ARG A 75 5.48 -10.46 -18.44
N LEU A 76 6.28 -9.79 -19.27
CA LEU A 76 5.89 -9.43 -20.63
C LEU A 76 6.29 -10.56 -21.57
N GLU A 77 5.41 -10.95 -22.50
CA GLU A 77 5.71 -11.98 -23.50
C GLU A 77 6.30 -11.41 -24.80
N ARG A 78 5.99 -10.14 -25.12
CA ARG A 78 6.36 -9.48 -26.37
C ARG A 78 6.89 -8.06 -26.10
N PRO A 79 7.81 -7.55 -26.95
CA PRO A 79 8.47 -8.23 -28.08
C PRO A 79 9.56 -9.21 -27.62
N VAL A 80 10.03 -9.09 -26.38
CA VAL A 80 11.00 -9.99 -25.75
C VAL A 80 10.41 -10.41 -24.41
N GLN A 81 10.62 -11.66 -24.05
CA GLN A 81 10.22 -12.15 -22.74
C GLN A 81 11.07 -11.48 -21.66
N ALA A 82 10.42 -10.76 -20.76
CA ALA A 82 11.08 -10.05 -19.67
C ALA A 82 10.22 -10.12 -18.41
N GLU A 83 10.84 -10.51 -17.31
CA GLU A 83 10.29 -10.32 -15.97
C GLU A 83 10.65 -8.92 -15.49
N ARG A 84 9.69 -8.23 -14.86
CA ARG A 84 9.91 -6.90 -14.31
C ARG A 84 9.28 -6.76 -12.94
N VAL A 85 9.85 -5.86 -12.14
CA VAL A 85 9.25 -5.36 -10.91
C VAL A 85 8.56 -4.04 -11.26
N LEU A 86 7.26 -3.99 -11.02
CA LEU A 86 6.46 -2.78 -11.13
C LEU A 86 6.46 -2.06 -9.79
N CYS A 87 6.33 -0.74 -9.84
CA CYS A 87 6.22 0.11 -8.67
C CYS A 87 5.14 1.16 -8.94
N PHE A 88 4.12 1.18 -8.10
CA PHE A 88 3.01 2.13 -8.17
C PHE A 88 2.93 2.93 -6.88
N ASP A 89 2.29 4.09 -6.95
CA ASP A 89 1.81 4.77 -5.74
C ASP A 89 0.65 3.94 -5.15
N GLU A 90 0.49 3.95 -3.83
CA GLU A 90 -0.64 3.27 -3.18
C GLU A 90 -1.95 4.10 -3.23
N GLN A 91 -1.84 5.39 -3.59
CA GLN A 91 -2.95 6.35 -3.69
C GLN A 91 -3.09 6.98 -5.09
#